data_AF-A0A9E0M822-F1
#
_entry.id   AF-A0A9E0M822-F1
#
_cell.length_a   1.000
_cell.length_b   1.000
_cell.length_c   1.000
_cell.angle_alpha   90.00
_cell.angle_beta   90.00
_cell.angle_gamma   90.00
#
_symmetry.space_group_name_H-M   'P 1'
#
loop_
_entity.id
_entity.type
_entity.pdbx_description
1 polymer ?
#
loop_
_entity_poly.entity_id
_entity_poly.type
_entity_poly.pdbx_seq_one_letter_code
_entity_poly.pdbx_strand_id
1 'polypeptide(L)'
;FDFERAAKMCIGCGACTQVCPTGAIRLEDGDGLRRTIITGTVVCEQPLLQYADAAQPMQTPAHRDYIRQRLPPHMAAHLDREISPAAARLRGDRPGISTE
;
A
#
# COMPACT_ATOMS: atom_id res chain seq x y z
N PHE A 1 -7.99 26.01 2.75
CA PHE A 1 -8.21 24.60 2.40
C PHE A 1 -7.08 23.82 3.04
N ASP A 2 -7.33 23.17 4.16
CA ASP A 2 -6.26 22.54 4.93
C ASP A 2 -6.35 21.01 4.81
N PHE A 3 -5.54 20.46 3.90
CA PHE A 3 -5.32 19.03 3.77
C PHE A 3 -4.06 18.57 4.53
N GLU A 4 -3.44 19.39 5.37
CA GLU A 4 -2.19 19.05 6.05
C GLU A 4 -2.34 17.79 6.92
N ARG A 5 -3.45 17.66 7.64
CA ARG A 5 -3.70 16.48 8.46
C ARG A 5 -3.80 15.22 7.59
N ALA A 6 -4.53 15.32 6.48
CA ALA A 6 -4.67 14.22 5.55
C ALA A 6 -3.33 13.86 4.93
N ALA A 7 -2.52 14.85 4.53
CA ALA A 7 -1.18 14.66 3.98
C ALA A 7 -0.24 13.95 4.96
N LYS A 8 -0.21 14.40 6.23
CA LYS A 8 0.63 13.82 7.29
C LYS A 8 0.27 12.38 7.65
N MET A 9 -0.99 12.00 7.49
CA MET A 9 -1.49 10.66 7.82
C MET A 9 -1.65 9.73 6.62
N CYS A 10 -1.58 10.26 5.39
CA CYS A 10 -1.84 9.47 4.20
C CYS A 10 -0.74 8.42 4.01
N ILE A 11 -1.12 7.16 4.06
CA ILE A 11 -0.25 6.03 3.72
C ILE A 11 -0.45 5.53 2.28
N GLY A 12 -1.31 6.18 1.48
CA GLY A 12 -1.57 5.76 0.10
C GLY A 12 -2.30 4.41 -0.05
N CYS A 13 -3.12 4.01 0.93
CA CYS A 13 -3.84 2.73 0.91
C CYS A 13 -5.08 2.70 -0.01
N GLY A 14 -5.66 3.86 -0.34
CA GLY A 14 -6.80 3.98 -1.25
C GLY A 14 -8.19 3.73 -0.63
N ALA A 15 -8.27 3.49 0.69
CA ALA A 15 -9.55 3.30 1.37
C ALA A 15 -10.50 4.50 1.19
N CYS A 16 -9.96 5.73 1.22
CA CYS A 16 -10.73 6.95 1.00
C CYS A 16 -11.33 7.03 -0.42
N THR A 17 -10.60 6.58 -1.44
CA THR A 17 -11.09 6.51 -2.82
C THR A 17 -12.25 5.52 -2.93
N GLN A 18 -12.16 4.37 -2.26
CA GLN A 18 -13.19 3.32 -2.32
C GLN A 18 -14.52 3.75 -1.69
N VAL A 19 -14.48 4.56 -0.63
CA VAL A 19 -15.69 5.04 0.06
C VAL A 19 -16.22 6.35 -0.51
N CYS A 20 -15.50 7.01 -1.42
CA CYS A 20 -15.89 8.31 -1.94
C CYS A 20 -17.05 8.15 -2.95
N PRO A 21 -18.29 8.57 -2.63
CA PRO A 21 -19.44 8.33 -3.49
C PRO A 21 -19.42 9.18 -4.77
N THR A 22 -18.69 10.31 -4.75
CA THR A 22 -18.59 11.26 -5.86
C THR A 22 -17.40 11.01 -6.77
N GLY A 23 -16.45 10.16 -6.36
CA GLY A 23 -15.16 10.02 -7.06
C GLY A 23 -14.25 11.26 -6.96
N ALA A 24 -14.53 12.20 -6.05
CA ALA A 24 -13.72 13.39 -5.85
C ALA A 24 -12.34 13.10 -5.25
N ILE A 25 -12.15 11.91 -4.66
CA ILE A 25 -10.86 11.44 -4.14
C ILE A 25 -10.33 10.39 -5.11
N ARG A 26 -9.09 10.57 -5.58
CA ARG A 26 -8.46 9.70 -6.59
C ARG A 26 -7.05 9.33 -6.18
N LEU A 27 -6.62 8.14 -6.58
CA LEU A 27 -5.24 7.69 -6.53
C LEU A 27 -4.72 7.53 -7.95
N GLU A 28 -3.54 8.09 -8.22
CA GLU A 28 -2.85 7.94 -9.49
C GLU A 28 -1.44 7.42 -9.24
N ASP A 29 -1.07 6.34 -9.94
CA ASP A 29 0.25 5.74 -9.86
C ASP A 29 1.04 6.10 -11.12
N GLY A 30 2.25 6.62 -10.96
CA GLY A 30 3.12 7.02 -12.05
C GLY A 30 4.49 7.44 -11.53
N ASP A 31 5.54 7.28 -12.34
CA ASP A 31 6.91 7.69 -12.00
C ASP A 31 7.44 7.10 -10.68
N GLY A 32 6.96 5.91 -10.29
CA GLY A 32 7.32 5.29 -9.01
C GLY A 32 6.67 5.95 -7.78
N LEU A 33 5.68 6.82 -7.98
CA LEU A 33 4.93 7.51 -6.94
C LEU A 33 3.44 7.21 -7.05
N ARG A 34 2.77 7.24 -5.90
CA ARG A 34 1.31 7.26 -5.76
C ARG A 34 0.87 8.63 -5.29
N ARG A 35 0.11 9.33 -6.13
CA ARG A 35 -0.46 10.65 -5.84
C ARG A 35 -1.88 10.49 -5.30
N THR A 36 -2.15 11.05 -4.13
CA THR A 36 -3.50 11.17 -3.57
C THR A 36 -4.07 12.52 -3.90
N ILE A 37 -5.17 12.56 -4.64
CA ILE A 37 -5.80 13.78 -5.13
C ILE A 37 -7.17 13.93 -4.46
N ILE A 38 -7.43 15.07 -3.84
CA ILE A 38 -8.74 15.42 -3.28
C ILE A 38 -9.23 16.67 -4.01
N THR A 39 -10.38 16.56 -4.68
CA THR A 39 -11.03 17.68 -5.39
C THR A 39 -10.09 18.43 -6.35
N GLY A 40 -9.16 17.70 -6.98
CA GLY A 40 -8.18 18.27 -7.92
C GLY A 40 -6.86 18.74 -7.29
N THR A 41 -6.73 18.75 -5.97
CA THR A 41 -5.48 19.09 -5.27
C THR A 41 -4.69 17.83 -4.95
N VAL A 42 -3.40 17.79 -5.31
CA VAL A 42 -2.47 16.75 -4.83
C VAL A 42 -2.23 16.96 -3.34
N VAL A 43 -2.70 16.03 -2.52
CA VAL A 43 -2.62 16.10 -1.05
C VAL A 43 -1.35 15.42 -0.54
N CYS A 44 -0.95 14.31 -1.15
CA CYS A 44 0.21 13.54 -0.72
C CYS A 44 0.77 12.72 -1.87
N GLU A 45 2.09 12.61 -1.93
CA GLU A 45 2.81 11.69 -2.81
C GLU A 45 3.54 10.66 -1.95
N GLN A 46 3.36 9.39 -2.27
CA GLN A 46 3.99 8.28 -1.56
C GLN A 46 4.81 7.46 -2.55
N PRO A 47 6.04 7.02 -2.20
CA PRO A 47 6.80 6.13 -3.04
C PRO A 47 6.07 4.79 -3.23
N LEU A 48 6.24 4.16 -4.38
CA LEU A 48 5.73 2.82 -4.69
C LEU A 48 6.85 1.79 -4.57
N LEU A 49 6.53 0.64 -3.97
CA LEU A 49 7.42 -0.50 -3.96
C LEU A 49 7.36 -1.22 -5.31
N GLN A 50 8.51 -1.64 -5.82
CA GLN A 50 8.62 -2.52 -6.96
C GLN A 50 9.04 -3.92 -6.50
N TYR A 51 8.51 -4.94 -7.17
CA TYR A 51 8.96 -6.32 -6.96
C TYR A 51 9.99 -6.69 -8.01
N ALA A 52 10.93 -7.56 -7.63
CA ALA A 52 11.83 -8.18 -8.58
C ALA A 52 11.11 -9.03 -9.63
N ASP A 53 9.90 -9.54 -9.29
CA ASP A 53 9.15 -10.51 -10.10
C ASP A 53 7.88 -9.96 -10.79
N ALA A 54 7.54 -8.68 -10.64
CA ALA A 54 6.33 -8.13 -11.22
C ALA A 54 6.47 -6.66 -11.66
N ALA A 55 5.91 -6.35 -12.84
CA ALA A 55 5.77 -4.98 -13.36
C ALA A 55 4.58 -4.22 -12.77
N GLN A 56 3.74 -4.87 -11.94
CA GLN A 56 2.60 -4.21 -11.33
C GLN A 56 3.03 -3.51 -10.04
N PRO A 57 2.87 -2.17 -9.94
CA PRO A 57 3.26 -1.43 -8.77
C PRO A 57 2.42 -1.89 -7.59
N MET A 58 3.08 -2.09 -6.45
CA MET A 58 2.39 -2.36 -5.22
C MET A 58 2.71 -1.34 -4.15
N GLN A 59 1.86 -1.42 -3.14
CA GLN A 59 1.81 -0.73 -1.85
C GLN A 59 2.97 0.21 -1.57
N THR A 60 2.63 1.37 -1.03
CA THR A 60 3.63 2.30 -0.54
C THR A 60 4.39 1.68 0.65
N PRO A 61 5.66 2.06 0.90
CA PRO A 61 6.37 1.69 2.12
C PRO A 61 5.57 2.02 3.38
N ALA A 62 4.95 3.20 3.42
CA ALA A 62 4.12 3.63 4.54
C ALA A 62 2.93 2.68 4.79
N HIS A 63 2.30 2.18 3.73
CA HIS A 63 1.23 1.20 3.86
C HIS A 63 1.75 -0.16 4.35
N ARG A 64 2.88 -0.62 3.81
CA ARG A 64 3.52 -1.87 4.23
C ARG A 64 3.86 -1.85 5.72
N ASP A 65 4.45 -0.76 6.19
CA ASP A 65 4.85 -0.60 7.59
C ASP A 65 3.63 -0.53 8.53
N TYR A 66 2.58 0.19 8.11
CA TYR A 66 1.32 0.27 8.84
C TYR A 66 0.68 -1.12 9.05
N ILE A 67 0.72 -1.97 8.00
CA ILE A 67 0.20 -3.34 8.05
C ILE A 67 1.10 -4.24 8.89
N ARG A 68 2.43 -4.15 8.74
CA ARG A 68 3.40 -4.92 9.53
C ARG A 68 3.16 -4.78 11.03
N GLN A 69 2.93 -3.56 11.51
CA GLN A 69 2.68 -3.28 12.92
C GLN A 69 1.38 -3.90 13.48
N ARG A 70 0.48 -4.36 12.60
CA ARG A 70 -0.82 -4.94 12.95
C ARG A 70 -0.91 -6.44 12.72
N LEU A 71 0.10 -7.04 12.11
CA LEU A 71 0.15 -8.46 11.85
C LEU A 71 0.93 -9.19 12.94
N PRO A 72 0.54 -10.43 13.30
CA PRO A 72 1.36 -11.27 14.14
C PRO A 72 2.69 -11.62 13.43
N PRO A 73 3.77 -11.94 14.18
CA PRO A 73 5.12 -12.09 13.63
C PRO A 73 5.22 -13.07 12.45
N HIS A 74 4.50 -14.19 12.55
CA HIS A 74 4.50 -15.25 11.54
C HIS A 74 3.92 -14.81 10.19
N MET A 75 2.98 -13.85 10.18
CA MET A 75 2.45 -13.26 8.95
C MET A 75 3.31 -12.09 8.47
N ALA A 76 3.82 -11.28 9.40
CA ALA A 76 4.67 -10.13 9.08
C ALA A 76 5.95 -10.53 8.33
N ALA A 77 6.52 -11.70 8.63
CA ALA A 77 7.71 -12.22 7.96
C ALA A 77 7.57 -12.40 6.43
N HIS A 78 6.34 -12.54 5.91
CA HIS A 78 6.12 -12.64 4.46
C HIS A 78 6.23 -11.30 3.74
N LEU A 79 6.03 -10.18 4.44
CA LEU A 79 6.17 -8.83 3.87
C LEU A 79 7.63 -8.51 3.50
N ASP A 80 8.59 -9.23 4.07
CA ASP A 80 10.03 -9.11 3.79
C ASP A 80 10.49 -9.90 2.56
N ARG A 81 9.64 -10.77 2.00
CA ARG A 81 10.05 -11.69 0.95
C ARG A 81 10.10 -11.07 -0.45
N GLU A 82 9.80 -9.78 -0.57
CA GLU A 82 9.88 -8.99 -1.83
C GLU A 82 9.25 -9.66 -3.05
N ILE A 83 8.14 -10.37 -2.84
CA ILE A 83 7.43 -11.10 -3.89
C ILE A 83 6.02 -10.56 -4.07
N SER A 84 5.55 -10.54 -5.32
CA SER A 84 4.18 -10.14 -5.61
C SER A 84 3.16 -11.11 -5.01
N PRO A 85 1.94 -10.66 -4.65
CA PRO A 85 0.85 -11.53 -4.19
C PRO A 85 0.48 -12.61 -5.21
N ALA A 86 0.62 -12.33 -6.50
CA ALA A 86 0.43 -13.31 -7.55
C ALA A 86 1.47 -14.44 -7.43
N ALA A 87 2.75 -14.10 -7.29
CA ALA A 87 3.82 -15.06 -7.10
C ALA A 87 3.73 -15.80 -5.75
N ALA A 88 3.33 -15.12 -4.67
CA ALA A 88 3.07 -15.74 -3.38
C ALA A 88 1.96 -16.80 -3.46
N ARG A 89 0.86 -16.51 -4.16
CA ARG A 89 -0.21 -17.49 -4.43
C ARG A 89 0.28 -18.66 -5.27
N LEU A 90 1.06 -18.40 -6.33
CA LEU A 90 1.58 -19.44 -7.22
C LEU A 90 2.51 -20.41 -6.47
N ARG A 91 3.37 -19.90 -5.57
CA ARG A 91 4.26 -20.71 -4.74
C ARG A 91 3.55 -21.44 -3.60
N GLY A 92 2.24 -21.22 -3.41
CA GLY A 92 1.51 -21.77 -2.27
C GLY A 92 2.10 -21.29 -0.93
N ASP A 93 2.63 -20.06 -0.90
CA ASP A 93 3.30 -19.51 0.28
C ASP A 93 2.27 -19.25 1.39
N ARG A 94 2.00 -20.27 2.21
CA ARG A 94 1.12 -20.19 3.37
C ARG A 94 1.95 -19.83 4.60
N PRO A 95 1.47 -18.90 5.44
CA PRO A 95 2.06 -18.70 6.75
C PRO A 95 1.96 -20.01 7.54
N GLY A 96 3.12 -20.57 7.87
CA GLY A 96 3.20 -21.67 8.83
C GLY A 96 2.68 -21.18 10.18
N ILE A 97 2.01 -22.07 10.91
CA ILE A 97 1.67 -21.82 12.31
C ILE A 97 3.02 -21.79 13.04
N SER A 98 3.39 -20.67 13.65
CA SER A 98 4.58 -20.65 14.52
C SER A 98 4.29 -21.52 15.73
N THR A 99 4.79 -22.75 15.71
CA THR A 99 5.05 -23.51 16.93
C THR A 99 6.32 -22.91 17.54
N GLU A 100 6.20 -22.49 18.80
CA GLU A 100 7.30 -22.09 19.68
C GLU A 100 8.42 -23.13 19.74
#